data_AF-A0A3D8Y581-F1
#
_entry.id   AF-A0A3D8Y581-F1
#
_cell.length_a   1.000
_cell.length_b   1.000
_cell.length_c   1.000
_cell.angle_alpha   90.00
_cell.angle_beta   90.00
_cell.angle_gamma   90.00
#
_symmetry.space_group_name_H-M   'P 1'
#
loop_
_entity.id
_entity.type
_entity.pdbx_description
1 polymer ?
#
loop_
_entity_poly.entity_id
_entity_poly.type
_entity_poly.pdbx_seq_one_letter_code
_entity_poly.pdbx_strand_id
1 'polypeptide(L)'
;MKWSFVIQQKFKTAIILGGMMCMIVAATLISRMNMQGIDKSFSSIYQDRLIPATNIIYLTENLYGKRLSLEKFLLSDEMCNSEEIAAGLSSHNNHIDSLIKAFEKTYLVDQEAKSLGAFKNRVAEYALLEKVIINLYASGHVAAGKELFEGAGARTFQSTIHNLNELTSIQSRVGQELMKETKSDMASFSLISFLQIALAIIIGLIVIVLVQNSTIISKSKASKDSGGYFNLN
;
A
#
# COMPACT_ATOMS: atom_id res chain seq x y z
N MET A 1 24.52 33.94 -51.73
CA MET A 1 23.20 33.28 -51.48
C MET A 1 23.24 32.03 -50.58
N LYS A 2 24.40 31.47 -50.18
CA LYS A 2 24.47 30.25 -49.35
C LYS A 2 24.27 30.43 -47.82
N TRP A 3 24.26 31.67 -47.31
CA TRP A 3 24.17 31.94 -45.86
C TRP A 3 22.75 31.84 -45.28
N SER A 4 21.72 32.20 -46.05
CA SER A 4 20.31 32.14 -45.62
C SER A 4 19.87 30.70 -45.34
N PHE A 5 20.27 29.75 -46.20
CA PHE A 5 19.99 28.31 -46.01
C PHE A 5 20.63 27.75 -44.73
N VAL A 6 21.89 28.10 -44.43
CA VAL A 6 22.59 27.62 -43.23
C VAL A 6 21.94 28.16 -41.94
N ILE A 7 21.49 29.41 -41.95
CA ILE A 7 20.79 30.04 -40.81
C ILE A 7 19.40 29.41 -40.59
N GLN A 8 18.64 29.17 -41.66
CA GLN A 8 17.34 28.49 -41.55
C GLN A 8 17.47 27.05 -41.05
N GLN A 9 18.53 26.35 -41.44
CA GLN A 9 18.77 24.97 -41.02
C GLN A 9 19.16 24.88 -39.54
N LYS A 10 19.97 25.82 -39.04
CA LYS A 10 20.31 25.93 -37.61
C LYS A 10 19.11 26.26 -36.73
N PHE A 11 18.20 27.12 -37.19
CA PHE A 11 16.98 27.47 -36.45
C PHE A 11 15.99 26.30 -36.39
N LYS A 12 15.80 25.56 -37.50
CA LYS A 12 14.99 24.32 -37.50
C LYS A 12 15.52 23.29 -36.49
N THR A 13 16.83 23.08 -36.43
CA THR A 13 17.43 22.16 -35.46
C THR A 13 17.25 22.63 -34.02
N ALA A 14 17.36 23.93 -33.76
CA ALA A 14 17.09 24.49 -32.43
C ALA A 14 15.64 24.28 -31.97
N ILE A 15 14.66 24.43 -32.88
CA ILE A 15 13.25 24.15 -32.59
C ILE A 15 13.03 22.66 -32.28
N ILE A 16 13.63 21.75 -33.07
CA ILE A 16 13.51 20.30 -32.84
C ILE A 16 14.09 19.92 -31.48
N LEU A 17 15.29 20.40 -31.15
CA LEU A 17 15.93 20.15 -29.85
C LEU A 17 15.12 20.76 -28.69
N GLY A 18 14.60 21.98 -28.86
CA GLY A 18 13.73 22.63 -27.89
C GLY A 18 12.45 21.83 -27.65
N GLY A 19 11.81 21.34 -28.72
CA GLY A 19 10.62 20.49 -28.63
C GLY A 19 10.88 19.17 -27.90
N MET A 20 12.00 18.49 -28.21
CA MET A 20 12.41 17.29 -27.50
C MET A 20 12.70 17.57 -26.01
N MET A 21 13.31 18.71 -25.69
CA MET A 21 13.54 19.11 -24.31
C MET A 21 12.23 19.37 -23.55
N CYS A 22 11.27 20.06 -24.18
CA CYS A 22 9.93 20.24 -23.62
C CYS A 22 9.24 18.88 -23.37
N MET A 23 9.38 17.93 -24.29
CA MET A 23 8.85 16.58 -24.14
C MET A 23 9.49 15.84 -22.94
N ILE A 24 10.82 15.95 -22.75
CA ILE A 24 11.50 15.38 -21.59
C ILE A 24 10.96 15.99 -20.29
N VAL A 25 10.82 17.32 -20.24
CA VAL A 25 10.31 18.02 -19.05
C VAL A 25 8.88 17.56 -18.74
N ALA A 26 8.00 17.50 -19.73
CA ALA A 26 6.63 17.00 -19.56
C ALA A 26 6.61 15.55 -19.06
N ALA A 27 7.41 14.68 -19.67
CA ALA A 27 7.55 13.29 -19.25
C ALA A 27 8.07 13.18 -17.80
N THR A 28 8.99 14.06 -17.37
CA THR A 28 9.52 14.07 -16.00
C THR A 28 8.44 14.46 -15.00
N LEU A 29 7.59 15.42 -15.34
CA LEU A 29 6.45 15.81 -14.50
C LEU A 29 5.47 14.64 -14.34
N ILE A 30 5.15 13.94 -15.43
CA ILE A 30 4.28 12.75 -15.39
C ILE A 30 4.91 11.62 -14.56
N SER A 31 6.20 11.34 -14.76
CA SER A 31 6.94 10.34 -13.97
C SER A 31 6.92 10.67 -12.47
N ARG A 32 7.01 11.95 -12.11
CA ARG A 32 6.94 12.40 -10.72
C ARG A 32 5.56 12.15 -10.10
N MET A 33 4.48 12.33 -10.86
CA MET A 33 3.13 12.01 -10.42
C MET A 33 2.96 10.50 -10.19
N ASN A 34 3.44 9.66 -11.12
CA ASN A 34 3.38 8.21 -10.95
C ASN A 34 4.19 7.74 -9.72
N MET A 35 5.36 8.33 -9.47
CA MET A 35 6.18 8.01 -8.29
C MET A 35 5.46 8.36 -6.98
N GLN A 36 4.70 9.46 -6.94
CA GLN A 36 3.86 9.80 -5.78
C GLN A 36 2.71 8.80 -5.57
N GLY A 37 2.10 8.31 -6.65
CA GLY A 37 1.09 7.24 -6.58
C GLY A 37 1.64 5.94 -6.01
N ILE A 38 2.86 5.56 -6.43
CA ILE A 38 3.59 4.39 -5.92
C ILE A 38 3.89 4.55 -4.41
N ASP A 39 4.43 5.68 -3.99
CA ASP A 39 4.75 5.95 -2.57
C ASP A 39 3.50 5.87 -1.67
N LYS A 40 2.40 6.50 -2.12
CA LYS A 40 1.10 6.42 -1.42
C LYS A 40 0.58 4.99 -1.34
N SER A 41 0.69 4.22 -2.42
CA SER A 41 0.21 2.84 -2.46
C SER A 41 1.03 1.94 -1.53
N PHE A 42 2.35 2.09 -1.48
CA PHE A 42 3.19 1.39 -0.52
C PHE A 42 2.85 1.76 0.93
N SER A 43 2.66 3.05 1.21
CA SER A 43 2.23 3.52 2.52
C SER A 43 0.90 2.86 2.93
N SER A 44 -0.09 2.81 2.03
CA SER A 44 -1.39 2.19 2.32
C SER A 44 -1.31 0.68 2.46
N ILE A 45 -0.51 -0.02 1.63
CA ILE A 45 -0.26 -1.46 1.79
C ILE A 45 0.31 -1.77 3.19
N TYR A 46 1.21 -0.92 3.69
CA TYR A 46 1.77 -1.10 5.02
C TYR A 46 0.79 -0.69 6.13
N GLN A 47 0.35 0.56 6.14
CA GLN A 47 -0.42 1.16 7.22
C GLN A 47 -1.88 0.68 7.26
N ASP A 48 -2.51 0.51 6.11
CA ASP A 48 -3.94 0.20 6.01
C ASP A 48 -4.23 -1.28 5.72
N ARG A 49 -3.24 -2.07 5.29
CA ARG A 49 -3.44 -3.51 4.99
C ARG A 49 -2.62 -4.43 5.87
N LEU A 50 -1.32 -4.22 6.02
CA LEU A 50 -0.46 -5.12 6.81
C LEU A 50 -0.71 -4.99 8.32
N ILE A 51 -0.77 -3.75 8.84
CA ILE A 51 -1.03 -3.53 10.27
C ILE A 51 -2.43 -4.05 10.67
N PRO A 52 -3.51 -3.74 9.94
CA PRO A 52 -4.84 -4.28 10.24
C PRO A 52 -4.95 -5.80 10.11
N ALA A 53 -4.24 -6.43 9.17
CA ALA A 53 -4.19 -7.89 9.09
C ALA A 53 -3.57 -8.51 10.35
N THR A 54 -2.50 -7.89 10.88
CA THR A 54 -1.91 -8.30 12.16
C THR A 54 -2.89 -8.11 13.33
N ASN A 55 -3.64 -7.01 13.34
CA ASN A 55 -4.68 -6.78 14.36
C ASN A 55 -5.76 -7.88 14.32
N ILE A 56 -6.15 -8.36 13.14
CA ILE A 56 -7.10 -9.47 13.00
C ILE A 56 -6.55 -10.77 13.61
N ILE A 57 -5.25 -11.04 13.47
CA ILE A 57 -4.61 -12.19 14.13
C ILE A 57 -4.73 -12.07 15.65
N TYR A 58 -4.39 -10.91 16.23
CA TYR A 58 -4.52 -10.70 17.67
C TYR A 58 -5.97 -10.72 18.17
N LEU A 59 -6.94 -10.30 17.34
CA LEU A 59 -8.37 -10.45 17.64
C LEU A 59 -8.75 -11.93 17.72
N THR A 60 -8.26 -12.73 16.76
CA THR A 60 -8.48 -14.18 16.73
C THR A 60 -7.89 -14.84 17.99
N GLU A 61 -6.65 -14.51 18.34
CA GLU A 61 -5.98 -15.03 19.53
C GLU A 61 -6.76 -14.72 20.82
N ASN A 62 -7.24 -13.48 20.99
CA ASN A 62 -8.04 -13.12 22.16
C ASN A 62 -9.38 -13.87 22.19
N LEU A 63 -10.06 -14.04 21.06
CA LEU A 63 -11.33 -14.78 20.99
C LEU A 63 -11.13 -16.26 21.36
N TYR A 64 -10.11 -16.92 20.80
CA TYR A 64 -9.80 -18.30 21.16
C TYR A 64 -9.29 -18.42 22.60
N GLY A 65 -8.51 -17.45 23.09
CA GLY A 65 -8.06 -17.39 24.48
C GLY A 65 -9.23 -17.35 25.46
N LYS A 66 -10.25 -16.52 25.17
CA LYS A 66 -11.50 -16.48 25.93
C LYS A 66 -12.21 -17.83 25.91
N ARG A 67 -12.41 -18.40 24.73
CA ARG A 67 -13.11 -19.68 24.57
C ARG A 67 -12.42 -20.81 25.32
N LEU A 68 -11.10 -20.92 25.21
CA LEU A 68 -10.30 -21.94 25.89
C LEU A 68 -10.31 -21.74 27.42
N SER A 69 -10.23 -20.50 27.89
CA SER A 69 -10.29 -20.18 29.32
C SER A 69 -11.65 -20.57 29.91
N LEU A 70 -12.73 -20.27 29.19
CA LEU A 70 -14.08 -20.63 29.60
C LEU A 70 -14.31 -22.15 29.55
N GLU A 71 -13.78 -22.85 28.54
CA GLU A 71 -13.83 -24.31 28.45
C GLU A 71 -13.12 -24.97 29.64
N LYS A 72 -11.90 -24.52 29.97
CA LYS A 72 -11.14 -25.01 31.13
C LYS A 72 -11.90 -24.81 32.44
N PHE A 73 -12.53 -23.64 32.61
CA PHE A 73 -13.37 -23.33 33.76
C PHE A 73 -14.59 -24.25 33.87
N LEU A 74 -15.23 -24.61 32.75
CA LEU A 74 -16.38 -25.51 32.75
C LEU A 74 -15.99 -26.98 32.98
N LEU A 75 -14.78 -27.37 32.59
CA LEU A 75 -14.27 -28.74 32.73
C LEU A 75 -13.52 -28.99 34.04
N SER A 76 -13.20 -27.95 34.82
CA SER A 76 -12.49 -28.13 36.09
C SER A 76 -13.39 -28.81 37.12
N ASP A 77 -12.89 -29.90 37.72
CA ASP A 77 -13.55 -30.57 38.85
C ASP A 77 -13.38 -29.79 40.17
N GLU A 78 -12.42 -28.85 40.23
CA GLU A 78 -12.27 -27.92 41.33
C GLU A 78 -13.24 -26.75 41.21
N MET A 79 -13.68 -26.23 42.36
CA MET A 79 -14.55 -25.06 42.44
C MET A 79 -13.74 -23.80 42.06
N CYS A 80 -13.52 -23.62 40.76
CA CYS A 80 -12.77 -22.52 40.20
C CYS A 80 -13.51 -21.20 40.47
N ASN A 81 -12.78 -20.15 40.86
CA ASN A 81 -13.38 -18.89 41.28
C ASN A 81 -14.02 -18.19 40.06
N SER A 82 -15.34 -18.03 40.08
CA SER A 82 -16.11 -17.36 39.02
C SER A 82 -15.68 -15.90 38.80
N GLU A 83 -15.13 -15.24 39.83
CA GLU A 83 -14.58 -13.89 39.72
C GLU A 83 -13.25 -13.87 38.93
N GLU A 84 -12.41 -14.89 39.10
CA GLU A 84 -11.12 -14.99 38.44
C GLU A 84 -11.30 -15.18 36.92
N ILE A 85 -12.17 -16.11 36.52
CA ILE A 85 -12.49 -16.31 35.10
C ILE A 85 -13.13 -15.04 34.51
N ALA A 86 -14.03 -14.37 35.23
CA ALA A 86 -14.65 -13.13 34.76
C ALA A 86 -13.60 -12.02 34.54
N ALA A 87 -12.63 -11.88 35.44
CA ALA A 87 -11.52 -10.93 35.29
C ALA A 87 -10.65 -11.27 34.05
N GLY A 88 -10.32 -12.54 33.86
CA GLY A 88 -9.57 -13.01 32.69
C GLY A 88 -10.29 -12.71 31.36
N LEU A 89 -11.59 -13.01 31.27
CA LEU A 89 -12.39 -12.68 30.10
C LEU A 89 -12.50 -11.17 29.87
N SER A 90 -12.60 -10.37 30.94
CA SER A 90 -12.62 -8.91 30.84
C SER A 90 -11.30 -8.35 30.29
N SER A 91 -10.16 -8.93 30.67
CA SER A 91 -8.86 -8.55 30.13
C SER A 91 -8.80 -8.76 28.62
N HIS A 92 -9.22 -9.93 28.13
CA HIS A 92 -9.34 -10.19 26.70
C HIS A 92 -10.31 -9.25 25.99
N ASN A 93 -11.45 -8.92 26.61
CA ASN A 93 -12.40 -7.95 26.04
C ASN A 93 -11.78 -6.56 25.87
N ASN A 94 -10.96 -6.11 26.82
CA ASN A 94 -10.25 -4.83 26.72
C ASN A 94 -9.22 -4.83 25.60
N HIS A 95 -8.50 -5.94 25.40
CA HIS A 95 -7.59 -6.09 24.27
C HIS A 95 -8.34 -6.10 22.93
N ILE A 96 -9.48 -6.81 22.85
CA ILE A 96 -10.33 -6.83 21.66
C ILE A 96 -10.83 -5.42 21.33
N ASP A 97 -11.34 -4.67 22.31
CA ASP A 97 -11.78 -3.29 22.11
C ASP A 97 -10.63 -2.37 21.64
N SER A 98 -9.44 -2.53 22.22
CA SER A 98 -8.26 -1.75 21.83
C SER A 98 -7.83 -2.04 20.38
N LEU A 99 -7.85 -3.32 19.98
CA LEU A 99 -7.53 -3.75 18.62
C LEU A 99 -8.59 -3.26 17.61
N ILE A 100 -9.87 -3.31 17.96
CA ILE A 100 -10.96 -2.75 17.14
C ILE A 100 -10.75 -1.24 16.96
N LYS A 101 -10.47 -0.49 18.02
CA LYS A 101 -10.20 0.95 17.93
C LYS A 101 -8.96 1.27 17.11
N ALA A 102 -7.94 0.43 17.15
CA ALA A 102 -6.76 0.58 16.30
C ALA A 102 -7.12 0.35 14.82
N PHE A 103 -7.95 -0.66 14.54
CA PHE A 103 -8.46 -0.95 13.20
C PHE A 103 -9.36 0.18 12.67
N GLU A 104 -10.20 0.78 13.50
CA GLU A 104 -11.08 1.91 13.12
C GLU A 104 -10.31 3.19 12.76
N LYS A 105 -9.04 3.31 13.16
CA LYS A 105 -8.19 4.46 12.83
C LYS A 105 -7.54 4.35 11.45
N THR A 106 -7.58 3.18 10.80
CA THR A 106 -7.03 3.00 9.46
C THR A 106 -8.03 3.42 8.39
N TYR A 107 -7.57 3.53 7.14
CA TYR A 107 -8.47 3.80 6.02
C TYR A 107 -9.36 2.58 5.72
N LEU A 108 -10.62 2.65 6.15
CA LEU A 108 -11.63 1.62 5.91
C LEU A 108 -12.38 1.88 4.60
N VAL A 109 -12.50 0.86 3.76
CA VAL A 109 -13.49 0.89 2.66
C VAL A 109 -14.88 0.56 3.20
N ASP A 110 -15.93 0.93 2.47
CA ASP A 110 -17.33 0.76 2.91
C ASP A 110 -17.66 -0.68 3.34
N GLN A 111 -17.11 -1.66 2.62
CA GLN A 111 -17.32 -3.07 2.93
C GLN A 111 -16.62 -3.49 4.23
N GLU A 112 -15.45 -2.93 4.53
CA GLU A 112 -14.74 -3.16 5.79
C GLU A 112 -15.51 -2.54 6.96
N ALA A 113 -15.98 -1.30 6.81
CA ALA A 113 -16.78 -0.64 7.84
C ALA A 113 -18.05 -1.44 8.18
N LYS A 114 -18.74 -1.97 7.15
CA LYS A 114 -19.91 -2.83 7.33
C LYS A 114 -19.55 -4.16 8.02
N SER A 115 -18.52 -4.84 7.55
CA SER A 115 -18.07 -6.13 8.12
C SER A 115 -17.58 -5.97 9.56
N LEU A 116 -16.88 -4.89 9.86
CA LEU A 116 -16.41 -4.55 11.21
C LEU A 116 -17.58 -4.26 12.15
N GLY A 117 -18.60 -3.54 11.69
CA GLY A 117 -19.83 -3.33 12.47
C GLY A 117 -20.52 -4.65 12.83
N ALA A 118 -20.65 -5.57 11.86
CA ALA A 118 -21.19 -6.90 12.11
C ALA A 118 -20.34 -7.71 13.10
N PHE A 119 -19.00 -7.65 12.98
CA PHE A 119 -18.09 -8.27 13.93
C PHE A 119 -18.25 -7.73 15.36
N LYS A 120 -18.30 -6.41 15.54
CA LYS A 120 -18.50 -5.76 16.85
C LYS A 120 -19.77 -6.23 17.54
N ASN A 121 -20.87 -6.34 16.80
CA ASN A 121 -22.14 -6.83 17.33
C ASN A 121 -22.01 -8.28 17.83
N ARG A 122 -21.36 -9.16 17.05
CA ARG A 122 -21.13 -10.55 17.46
C ARG A 122 -20.21 -10.68 18.67
N VAL A 123 -19.16 -9.87 18.76
CA VAL A 123 -18.28 -9.82 19.94
C VAL A 123 -19.06 -9.44 21.20
N ALA A 124 -19.94 -8.44 21.11
CA ALA A 124 -20.78 -8.01 22.22
C ALA A 124 -21.78 -9.10 22.65
N GLU A 125 -22.45 -9.73 21.67
CA GLU A 125 -23.36 -10.87 21.92
C GLU A 125 -22.62 -12.04 22.60
N TYR A 126 -21.42 -12.38 22.11
CA TYR A 126 -20.62 -13.45 22.69
C TYR A 126 -20.20 -13.13 24.13
N ALA A 127 -19.78 -11.89 24.40
CA ALA A 127 -19.43 -11.45 25.76
C ALA A 127 -20.62 -11.49 26.74
N LEU A 128 -21.84 -11.27 26.26
CA LEU A 128 -23.05 -11.45 27.09
C LEU A 128 -23.30 -12.92 27.40
N LEU A 129 -23.17 -13.81 26.41
CA LEU A 129 -23.33 -15.25 26.62
C LEU A 129 -22.29 -15.80 27.62
N GLU A 130 -21.04 -15.38 27.53
CA GLU A 130 -19.99 -15.76 28.49
C GLU A 130 -20.37 -15.41 29.93
N LYS A 131 -20.93 -14.20 30.16
CA LYS A 131 -21.39 -13.79 31.49
C LYS A 131 -22.54 -14.66 32.00
N VAL A 132 -23.49 -15.02 31.13
CA VAL A 132 -24.60 -15.91 31.48
C VAL A 132 -24.08 -17.30 31.85
N ILE A 133 -23.13 -17.84 31.09
CA ILE A 133 -22.51 -19.14 31.35
C ILE A 133 -21.81 -19.15 32.72
N ILE A 134 -21.02 -18.12 33.03
CA ILE A 134 -20.35 -17.99 34.34
C ILE A 134 -21.37 -17.89 35.48
N ASN A 135 -22.43 -17.11 35.31
CA ASN A 135 -23.47 -16.96 36.33
C ASN A 135 -24.23 -18.27 36.61
N LEU A 136 -24.54 -19.04 35.57
CA LEU A 136 -25.15 -20.37 35.71
C LEU A 136 -24.25 -21.31 36.51
N TYR A 137 -22.94 -21.30 36.22
CA TYR A 137 -21.96 -22.09 36.98
C TYR A 137 -21.90 -21.65 38.45
N ALA A 138 -21.78 -20.34 38.72
CA ALA A 138 -21.74 -19.79 40.07
C ALA A 138 -23.01 -20.09 40.89
N SER A 139 -24.16 -20.22 40.21
CA SER A 139 -25.45 -20.54 40.81
C SER A 139 -25.69 -22.06 40.95
N GLY A 140 -24.68 -22.91 40.72
CA GLY A 140 -24.77 -24.37 40.81
C GLY A 140 -25.45 -25.06 39.62
N HIS A 141 -25.85 -24.32 38.58
CA HIS A 141 -26.51 -24.84 37.37
C HIS A 141 -25.48 -25.23 36.30
N VAL A 142 -24.49 -26.04 36.68
CA VAL A 142 -23.31 -26.37 35.85
C VAL A 142 -23.70 -27.02 34.52
N ALA A 143 -24.65 -27.95 34.52
CA ALA A 143 -25.11 -28.63 33.30
C ALA A 143 -25.72 -27.65 32.29
N ALA A 144 -26.53 -26.70 32.74
CA ALA A 144 -27.12 -25.67 31.89
C ALA A 144 -26.06 -24.71 31.33
N GLY A 145 -25.03 -24.38 32.13
CA GLY A 145 -23.88 -23.59 31.66
C GLY A 145 -23.10 -24.31 30.54
N LYS A 146 -22.84 -25.62 30.69
CA LYS A 146 -22.20 -26.44 29.66
C LYS A 146 -23.02 -26.54 28.39
N GLU A 147 -24.34 -26.81 28.51
CA GLU A 147 -25.25 -26.85 27.37
C GLU A 147 -25.28 -25.51 26.62
N LEU A 148 -25.32 -24.39 27.35
CA LEU A 148 -25.29 -23.07 26.75
C LEU A 148 -23.96 -22.79 26.02
N PHE A 149 -22.83 -23.21 26.59
CA PHE A 149 -21.49 -23.10 25.99
C PHE A 149 -21.36 -23.91 24.69
N GLU A 150 -21.79 -25.17 24.70
CA GLU A 150 -21.71 -26.09 23.54
C GLU A 150 -22.77 -25.77 22.48
N GLY A 151 -23.92 -25.21 22.87
CA GLY A 151 -25.00 -24.83 21.99
C GLY A 151 -24.86 -23.41 21.45
N ALA A 152 -25.51 -22.45 22.11
CA ALA A 152 -25.58 -21.07 21.62
C ALA A 152 -24.22 -20.36 21.66
N GLY A 153 -23.39 -20.66 22.67
CA GLY A 153 -22.03 -20.15 22.79
C GLY A 153 -21.16 -20.57 21.62
N ALA A 154 -21.16 -21.86 21.26
CA ALA A 154 -20.40 -22.37 20.11
C ALA A 154 -20.85 -21.75 18.78
N ARG A 155 -22.16 -21.64 18.54
CA ARG A 155 -22.68 -21.00 17.33
C ARG A 155 -22.31 -19.52 17.24
N THR A 156 -22.43 -18.78 18.34
CA THR A 156 -22.10 -17.36 18.39
C THR A 156 -20.60 -17.15 18.21
N PHE A 157 -19.77 -18.01 18.82
CA PHE A 157 -18.32 -18.01 18.61
C PHE A 157 -17.96 -18.26 17.14
N GLN A 158 -18.52 -19.30 16.52
CA GLN A 158 -18.29 -19.61 15.11
C GLN A 158 -18.71 -18.46 14.20
N SER A 159 -19.86 -17.83 14.44
CA SER A 159 -20.29 -16.65 13.68
C SER A 159 -19.35 -15.46 13.89
N THR A 160 -18.80 -15.28 15.09
CA THR A 160 -17.83 -14.21 15.39
C THR A 160 -16.54 -14.41 14.59
N ILE A 161 -16.01 -15.64 14.58
CA ILE A 161 -14.82 -16.00 13.79
C ILE A 161 -15.10 -15.91 12.29
N HIS A 162 -16.31 -16.29 11.85
CA HIS A 162 -16.71 -16.13 10.45
C HIS A 162 -16.68 -14.67 9.99
N ASN A 163 -17.26 -13.74 10.76
CA ASN A 163 -17.21 -12.31 10.45
C ASN A 163 -15.77 -11.78 10.39
N LEU A 164 -14.88 -12.31 11.24
CA LEU A 164 -13.47 -11.94 11.24
C LEU A 164 -12.73 -12.47 10.01
N ASN A 165 -13.07 -13.68 9.55
CA ASN A 165 -12.57 -14.24 8.30
C ASN A 165 -13.09 -13.47 7.07
N GLU A 166 -14.35 -13.03 7.09
CA GLU A 166 -14.90 -12.14 6.05
C GLU A 166 -14.09 -10.84 5.99
N LEU A 167 -13.83 -10.21 7.15
CA LEU A 167 -13.01 -9.01 7.22
C LEU A 167 -11.58 -9.23 6.67
N THR A 168 -10.98 -10.38 6.97
CA THR A 168 -9.67 -10.78 6.42
C THR A 168 -9.71 -10.94 4.90
N SER A 169 -10.78 -11.54 4.36
CA SER A 169 -10.94 -11.72 2.92
C SER A 169 -11.08 -10.38 2.19
N ILE A 170 -11.79 -9.42 2.80
CA ILE A 170 -11.93 -8.06 2.26
C ILE A 170 -10.56 -7.38 2.26
N GLN A 171 -9.84 -7.42 3.39
CA GLN A 171 -8.49 -6.86 3.51
C GLN A 171 -7.52 -7.43 2.45
N SER A 172 -7.56 -8.75 2.23
CA SER A 172 -6.73 -9.40 1.20
C SER A 172 -7.08 -8.91 -0.21
N ARG A 173 -8.36 -8.81 -0.55
CA ARG A 173 -8.81 -8.34 -1.86
C ARG A 173 -8.43 -6.88 -2.10
N VAL A 174 -8.68 -5.99 -1.15
CA VAL A 174 -8.31 -4.57 -1.25
C VAL A 174 -6.77 -4.43 -1.38
N GLY A 175 -6.01 -5.22 -0.61
CA GLY A 175 -4.55 -5.26 -0.75
C GLY A 175 -4.08 -5.71 -2.13
N GLN A 176 -4.75 -6.69 -2.75
CA GLN A 176 -4.45 -7.12 -4.13
C GLN A 176 -4.78 -6.04 -5.17
N GLU A 177 -5.88 -5.31 -4.98
CA GLU A 177 -6.26 -4.19 -5.83
C GLU A 177 -5.19 -3.08 -5.78
N LEU A 178 -4.77 -2.67 -4.58
CA LEU A 178 -3.67 -1.69 -4.39
C LEU A 178 -2.36 -2.15 -5.02
N MET A 179 -2.01 -3.43 -4.89
CA MET A 179 -0.82 -4.02 -5.51
C MET A 179 -0.90 -3.98 -7.05
N LYS A 180 -2.09 -4.23 -7.61
CA LYS A 180 -2.32 -4.19 -9.06
C LYS A 180 -2.19 -2.76 -9.60
N GLU A 181 -2.74 -1.78 -8.90
CA GLU A 181 -2.59 -0.35 -9.23
C GLU A 181 -1.11 0.07 -9.17
N THR A 182 -0.40 -0.28 -8.10
CA THR A 182 1.04 0.00 -7.95
C THR A 182 1.85 -0.56 -9.12
N LYS A 183 1.60 -1.80 -9.55
CA LYS A 183 2.28 -2.41 -10.70
C LYS A 183 2.00 -1.68 -12.01
N SER A 184 0.78 -1.19 -12.19
CA SER A 184 0.41 -0.39 -13.36
C SER A 184 1.16 0.94 -13.40
N ASP A 185 1.26 1.63 -12.26
CA ASP A 185 2.00 2.89 -12.13
C ASP A 185 3.50 2.69 -12.38
N MET A 186 4.07 1.60 -11.84
CA MET A 186 5.48 1.23 -12.07
C MET A 186 5.75 0.91 -13.55
N ALA A 187 4.86 0.17 -14.22
CA ALA A 187 5.00 -0.12 -15.64
C ALA A 187 4.97 1.16 -16.49
N SER A 188 4.05 2.07 -16.18
CA SER A 188 3.94 3.37 -16.86
C SER A 188 5.18 4.23 -16.63
N PHE A 189 5.67 4.30 -15.39
CA PHE A 189 6.92 4.98 -15.06
C PHE A 189 8.12 4.40 -15.82
N SER A 190 8.25 3.07 -15.91
CA SER A 190 9.33 2.40 -16.61
C SER A 190 9.34 2.72 -18.11
N LEU A 191 8.17 2.65 -18.76
CA LEU A 191 8.02 2.98 -20.18
C LEU A 191 8.39 4.44 -20.48
N ILE A 192 7.89 5.38 -19.66
CA ILE A 192 8.20 6.80 -19.82
C ILE A 192 9.70 7.04 -19.61
N SER A 193 10.27 6.45 -18.56
CA SER A 193 11.70 6.61 -18.24
C SER A 193 12.60 6.07 -19.35
N PHE A 194 12.26 4.92 -19.95
CA PHE A 194 12.99 4.37 -21.08
C PHE A 194 12.97 5.31 -22.29
N LEU A 195 11.78 5.85 -22.63
CA LEU A 195 11.64 6.82 -23.72
C LEU A 195 12.44 8.10 -23.46
N GLN A 196 12.44 8.60 -22.22
CA GLN A 196 13.22 9.77 -21.83
C GLN A 196 14.72 9.54 -22.00
N ILE A 197 15.25 8.39 -21.56
CA ILE A 197 16.66 8.04 -21.73
C ILE A 197 17.02 7.96 -23.21
N ALA A 198 16.19 7.28 -24.02
CA ALA A 198 16.39 7.19 -25.46
C ALA A 198 16.43 8.58 -26.13
N LEU A 199 15.48 9.46 -25.78
CA LEU A 199 15.44 10.82 -26.32
C LEU A 199 16.64 11.66 -25.88
N ALA A 200 17.08 11.54 -24.63
CA ALA A 200 18.26 12.21 -24.12
C ALA A 200 19.55 11.78 -24.87
N ILE A 201 19.68 10.48 -25.17
CA ILE A 201 20.80 9.97 -25.99
C ILE A 201 20.76 10.56 -27.39
N ILE A 202 19.59 10.58 -28.05
CA ILE A 202 19.42 11.15 -29.40
C ILE A 202 19.81 12.64 -29.40
N ILE A 203 19.35 13.42 -28.42
CA ILE A 203 19.73 14.83 -28.25
C ILE A 203 21.24 14.96 -28.10
N GLY A 204 21.87 14.15 -27.25
CA GLY A 204 23.32 14.16 -27.05
C GLY A 204 24.10 13.92 -28.35
N LEU A 205 23.68 12.92 -29.14
CA LEU A 205 24.29 12.63 -30.45
C LEU A 205 24.13 13.79 -31.44
N ILE A 206 22.94 14.40 -31.52
CA ILE A 206 22.69 15.57 -32.39
C ILE A 206 23.61 16.73 -32.00
N VAL A 207 23.76 17.00 -30.70
CA VAL A 207 24.64 18.07 -30.20
C VAL A 207 26.10 17.81 -30.58
N ILE A 208 26.61 16.57 -30.44
CA ILE A 208 27.97 16.20 -30.84
C ILE A 208 28.21 16.48 -32.33
N VAL A 209 27.29 16.05 -33.20
CA VAL A 209 27.40 16.26 -34.65
C VAL A 209 27.40 17.75 -35.01
N LEU A 210 26.55 18.55 -34.36
CA LEU A 210 26.49 20.00 -34.57
C LEU A 210 27.80 20.69 -34.18
N VAL A 211 28.39 20.33 -33.04
CA VAL A 211 29.65 20.90 -32.55
C VAL A 211 30.81 20.54 -33.50
N GLN A 212 30.92 19.28 -33.93
CA GLN A 212 31.96 18.86 -34.88
C GLN A 212 31.86 19.59 -36.22
N ASN A 213 30.65 19.70 -36.79
CA ASN A 213 30.47 20.41 -38.06
C ASN A 213 30.75 21.92 -37.96
N SER A 214 30.57 22.52 -36.78
CA SER A 214 30.88 23.95 -36.57
C SER A 214 32.38 24.25 -36.53
N THR A 215 33.21 23.34 -36.01
CA THR A 215 34.67 23.53 -35.88
C THR A 215 35.41 23.36 -37.20
N ILE A 216 34.88 22.57 -38.14
CA ILE A 216 35.44 22.39 -39.49
C ILE A 216 35.40 23.71 -40.29
N ILE A 217 34.36 24.53 -40.10
CA ILE A 217 34.19 25.82 -40.79
C ILE A 217 35.17 26.87 -40.25
N SER A 218 35.54 26.84 -38.96
CA SER A 218 36.51 27.80 -38.40
C SER A 218 37.95 27.49 -38.82
N LYS A 219 38.34 26.21 -38.92
CA LYS A 219 39.69 25.80 -39.37
C LYS A 219 39.97 26.16 -40.83
N SER A 220 38.96 26.07 -41.71
CA SER A 220 39.11 26.45 -43.13
C SER A 220 39.40 27.94 -43.33
N LYS A 221 38.92 28.81 -42.44
CA LYS A 221 39.16 30.26 -42.55
C LYS A 221 40.57 30.67 -42.10
N ALA A 222 41.14 29.99 -41.10
CA ALA A 222 42.51 30.26 -40.62
C ALA A 222 43.60 29.86 -41.62
N SER A 223 43.38 28.80 -42.43
CA SER A 223 44.35 28.38 -43.46
C SER A 223 44.42 29.31 -44.67
N LYS A 224 43.42 30.18 -44.89
CA LYS A 224 43.35 31.02 -46.09
C LYS A 224 44.03 32.38 -45.92
N ASP A 225 44.33 32.79 -44.69
CA ASP A 225 45.02 34.06 -44.39
C ASP A 225 46.56 33.95 -44.35
N SER A 226 47.13 32.75 -44.29
CA SER A 226 48.59 32.54 -44.25
C SER A 226 49.25 32.28 -45.60
N GLY A 227 48.56 32.48 -46.72
CA GLY A 227 49.08 32.23 -48.07
C GLY A 227 49.59 33.46 -48.83
N GLY A 228 49.66 34.63 -48.19
CA GLY A 228 49.63 35.92 -48.88
C GLY A 228 50.85 36.82 -48.82
N TYR A 229 52.03 36.42 -48.30
CA TYR A 229 53.24 37.25 -48.38
C TYR A 229 54.51 36.40 -48.44
N PHE A 230 54.91 35.99 -49.65
CA PHE A 230 56.28 35.57 -49.94
C PHE A 230 56.69 36.07 -51.34
N ASN A 231 57.86 36.73 -51.38
CA ASN A 231 58.67 37.18 -52.54
C ASN A 231 58.20 38.44 -53.30
N LEU A 232 59.07 39.32 -53.82
CA LEU A 232 60.53 39.53 -53.79
C LEU A 232 60.78 40.91 -54.45
N ASN A 233 61.67 41.71 -53.85
CA ASN A 233 62.58 42.76 -54.38
C ASN A 233 62.67 43.98 -53.45
#